data_AF-A0ABD2W9H1-F1
#
_entry.id   AF-A0ABD2W9H1-F1
#
_cell.length_a   1.000
_cell.length_b   1.000
_cell.length_c   1.000
_cell.angle_alpha   90.00
_cell.angle_beta   90.00
_cell.angle_gamma   90.00
#
_symmetry.space_group_name_H-M   'P 1'
#
loop_
_entity.id
_entity.type
_entity.pdbx_description
1 polymer ?
#
loop_
_entity_poly.entity_id
_entity_poly.type
_entity_poly.pdbx_seq_one_letter_code
_entity_poly.pdbx_strand_id
1 'polypeptide(L)'
;MEKDELSKTHHRRKITEDHIAFIKEPGSKYLAYAAPQSGKAEEVCKTLIDKLIEHKAPLEQLRVIGSNSTNVNTGNKGGIIHYVTLHSKLYRTENLRIY
;
A
#
# COMPACT_ATOMS: atom_id res chain seq x y z
N MET A 1 -0.81 -1.90 -55.23
CA MET A 1 -0.23 -1.26 -54.03
C MET A 1 -1.25 -1.43 -52.91
N GLU A 2 -0.90 -2.34 -52.02
CA GLU A 2 -1.70 -2.85 -50.91
C GLU A 2 -1.78 -1.78 -49.81
N LYS A 3 -3.00 -1.46 -49.38
CA LYS A 3 -3.21 -0.62 -48.20
C LYS A 3 -3.17 -1.56 -46.99
N ASP A 4 -2.05 -1.59 -46.29
CA ASP A 4 -1.99 -2.14 -44.94
C ASP A 4 -2.84 -1.26 -44.02
N GLU A 5 -4.12 -1.61 -43.91
CA GLU A 5 -5.01 -1.10 -42.87
C GLU A 5 -4.49 -1.61 -41.52
N LEU A 6 -3.76 -0.73 -40.82
CA LEU A 6 -3.40 -0.93 -39.43
C LEU A 6 -4.68 -1.12 -38.61
N SER A 7 -5.03 -2.39 -38.31
CA SER A 7 -6.19 -2.75 -37.50
C SER A 7 -6.09 -2.03 -36.15
N LYS A 8 -6.89 -0.98 -35.96
CA LYS A 8 -6.95 -0.24 -34.69
C LYS A 8 -7.69 -1.09 -33.66
N THR A 9 -6.96 -1.94 -32.95
CA THR A 9 -7.48 -2.64 -31.78
C THR A 9 -7.73 -1.65 -30.65
N HIS A 10 -9.00 -1.46 -30.30
CA HIS A 10 -9.39 -0.62 -29.17
C HIS A 10 -9.25 -1.43 -27.88
N HIS A 11 -8.14 -1.26 -27.17
CA HIS A 11 -7.97 -1.85 -25.84
C HIS A 11 -8.61 -0.95 -24.78
N ARG A 12 -9.62 -1.46 -24.07
CA ARG A 12 -10.15 -0.77 -22.87
C ARG A 12 -9.06 -0.76 -21.80
N ARG A 13 -8.52 0.41 -21.51
CA ARG A 13 -7.62 0.59 -20.37
C ARG A 13 -8.43 0.44 -19.09
N LYS A 14 -8.27 -0.68 -18.38
CA LYS A 14 -8.76 -0.82 -17.00
C LYS A 14 -7.79 -0.08 -16.08
N ILE A 15 -8.31 0.92 -15.38
CA ILE A 15 -7.61 1.51 -14.23
C ILE A 15 -8.09 0.70 -13.04
N THR A 16 -7.17 -0.04 -12.41
CA THR A 16 -7.45 -0.72 -11.15
C THR A 16 -7.11 0.25 -10.04
N GLU A 17 -8.10 0.60 -9.23
CA GLU A 17 -7.92 1.38 -8.02
C GLU A 17 -7.84 0.44 -6.83
N ASP A 18 -6.86 0.65 -5.97
CA ASP A 18 -6.76 -0.05 -4.71
C ASP A 18 -7.44 0.79 -3.61
N HIS A 19 -7.97 0.10 -2.60
CA HIS A 19 -8.73 0.71 -1.52
C HIS A 19 -8.26 0.12 -0.19
N ILE A 20 -7.92 1.00 0.75
CA ILE A 20 -7.41 0.65 2.07
C ILE A 20 -8.41 1.14 3.11
N ALA A 21 -8.89 0.23 3.94
CA ALA A 21 -9.72 0.56 5.11
C ALA A 21 -8.89 0.41 6.39
N PHE A 22 -8.96 1.41 7.26
CA PHE A 22 -8.31 1.41 8.55
C PHE A 22 -9.36 1.14 9.62
N ILE A 23 -9.11 0.12 10.43
CA ILE A 23 -9.94 -0.25 11.56
C ILE A 23 -9.11 -0.26 12.83
N LYS A 24 -9.73 0.14 13.94
CA LYS A 24 -9.13 0.14 15.26
C LYS A 24 -9.71 -1.02 16.07
N GLU A 25 -8.81 -1.81 16.64
CA GLU A 25 -9.14 -2.86 17.59
C GLU A 25 -8.97 -2.37 19.06
N PRO A 26 -9.71 -2.94 20.02
CA PRO A 26 -10.74 -3.96 19.85
C PRO A 26 -12.09 -3.40 19.34
N GLY A 27 -12.84 -4.26 18.65
CA GLY A 27 -14.22 -4.01 18.20
C GLY A 27 -14.33 -3.50 16.76
N SER A 28 -13.27 -3.67 15.96
CA SER A 28 -13.21 -3.35 14.52
C SER A 28 -13.83 -2.00 14.15
N LYS A 29 -13.54 -0.97 14.96
CA LYS A 29 -14.10 0.37 14.78
C LYS A 29 -13.49 0.99 13.54
N TYR A 30 -14.31 1.42 12.60
CA TYR A 30 -13.84 2.15 11.43
C TYR A 30 -13.09 3.43 11.85
N LEU A 31 -11.89 3.62 11.30
CA LEU A 31 -11.03 4.78 11.56
C LEU A 31 -10.97 5.69 10.35
N ALA A 32 -10.64 5.12 9.18
CA ALA A 32 -10.36 5.90 7.98
C ALA A 32 -10.41 5.04 6.71
N TYR A 33 -10.39 5.73 5.58
CA TYR A 33 -10.30 5.16 4.24
C TYR A 33 -9.25 5.91 3.43
N ALA A 34 -8.55 5.21 2.56
CA ALA A 34 -7.69 5.81 1.55
C ALA A 34 -7.67 5.02 0.25
N ALA A 35 -7.54 5.74 -0.85
CA ALA A 35 -7.31 5.19 -2.18
C ALA A 35 -5.93 5.66 -2.66
N PRO A 36 -4.89 4.80 -2.68
CA PRO A 36 -3.60 5.13 -3.26
C PRO A 36 -3.75 5.49 -4.75
N GLN A 37 -2.87 6.37 -5.23
CA GLN A 37 -2.88 6.82 -6.64
C GLN A 37 -2.50 5.69 -7.63
N SER A 38 -1.89 4.62 -7.14
CA SER A 38 -1.48 3.46 -7.92
C SER A 38 -1.49 2.20 -7.06
N GLY A 39 -1.80 1.05 -7.65
CA GLY A 39 -1.65 -0.27 -7.01
C GLY A 39 -0.20 -0.77 -6.93
N LYS A 40 0.79 0.11 -7.04
CA LYS A 40 2.19 -0.23 -6.78
C LYS A 40 2.40 -0.32 -5.28
N ALA A 41 3.12 -1.34 -4.84
CA ALA A 41 3.36 -1.60 -3.42
C ALA A 41 3.94 -0.39 -2.65
N GLU A 42 4.83 0.38 -3.29
CA GLU A 42 5.43 1.59 -2.71
C GLU A 42 4.40 2.69 -2.45
N GLU A 43 3.54 3.00 -3.43
CA GLU A 43 2.47 4.01 -3.30
C GLU A 43 1.41 3.60 -2.28
N VAL A 44 1.07 2.31 -2.25
CA VAL A 44 0.15 1.75 -1.26
C VAL A 44 0.76 1.86 0.15
N CYS A 45 2.04 1.54 0.30
CA CYS A 45 2.76 1.66 1.58
C CYS A 45 2.85 3.11 2.06
N LYS A 46 3.17 4.05 1.15
CA LYS A 46 3.22 5.48 1.45
C LYS A 46 1.86 5.99 1.94
N THR A 47 0.80 5.68 1.17
CA THR A 47 -0.58 6.05 1.53
C THR A 47 -0.97 5.48 2.90
N LEU A 48 -0.54 4.26 3.21
CA LEU A 48 -0.77 3.64 4.52
C LEU A 48 -0.09 4.42 5.65
N ILE A 49 1.19 4.77 5.49
CA ILE A 49 1.97 5.48 6.52
C ILE A 49 1.43 6.90 6.72
N ASP A 50 1.15 7.63 5.64
CA ASP A 50 0.63 9.00 5.71
C ASP A 50 -0.69 9.05 6.49
N LYS A 51 -1.59 8.09 6.25
CA LYS A 51 -2.85 7.99 7.00
C LYS A 51 -2.65 7.62 8.47
N LEU A 52 -1.73 6.72 8.77
CA LEU A 52 -1.40 6.39 10.17
C LEU A 52 -0.88 7.61 10.93
N ILE A 53 -0.03 8.42 10.30
CA ILE A 53 0.47 9.69 10.87
C ILE A 53 -0.68 10.68 11.08
N GLU A 54 -1.54 10.87 10.08
CA GLU A 54 -2.72 11.76 10.14
C GLU A 54 -3.62 11.43 11.34
N HIS A 55 -3.85 10.14 11.59
CA HIS A 55 -4.70 9.68 12.68
C HIS A 55 -3.96 9.47 14.02
N LYS A 56 -2.69 9.87 14.12
CA LYS A 56 -1.84 9.67 15.31
C LYS A 56 -1.82 8.21 15.77
N ALA A 57 -1.84 7.29 14.82
CA ALA A 57 -1.82 5.85 15.01
C ALA A 57 -0.42 5.34 14.59
N PRO A 58 0.58 5.36 15.49
CA PRO A 58 1.96 5.05 15.14
C PRO A 58 2.09 3.63 14.55
N LEU A 59 3.05 3.44 13.65
CA LEU A 59 3.22 2.18 12.92
C LEU A 59 3.46 0.99 13.86
N GLU A 60 4.04 1.23 15.04
CA GLU A 60 4.25 0.26 16.12
C GLU A 60 2.95 -0.30 16.72
N GLN A 61 1.83 0.42 16.54
CA GLN A 61 0.50 -0.03 16.93
C GLN A 61 -0.21 -0.82 15.83
N LEU A 62 0.33 -0.84 14.59
CA LEU A 62 -0.21 -1.68 13.53
C LEU A 62 0.01 -3.15 13.89
N ARG A 63 -1.08 -3.92 13.99
CA ARG A 63 -1.04 -5.34 14.37
C ARG A 63 -1.21 -6.28 13.20
N VAL A 64 -2.09 -5.93 12.27
CA VAL A 64 -2.49 -6.80 11.17
C VAL A 64 -2.67 -5.96 9.91
N ILE A 65 -2.21 -6.48 8.78
CA ILE A 65 -2.56 -5.99 7.44
C ILE A 65 -3.29 -7.13 6.74
N GLY A 66 -4.59 -6.99 6.56
CA GLY A 66 -5.38 -7.90 5.74
C GLY A 66 -5.19 -7.53 4.27
N SER A 67 -4.85 -8.51 3.43
CA SER A 67 -4.69 -8.26 2.01
C SER A 67 -4.94 -9.52 1.19
N ASN A 68 -5.42 -9.34 -0.03
CA ASN A 68 -5.63 -10.43 -0.97
C ASN A 68 -4.24 -10.96 -1.38
N SER A 69 -4.06 -12.28 -1.53
CA SER A 69 -2.75 -12.90 -1.82
C SER A 69 -2.26 -12.63 -3.24
N THR A 70 -1.96 -11.36 -3.56
CA THR A 70 -1.26 -10.96 -4.78
C THR A 70 0.21 -10.72 -4.47
N ASN A 71 1.08 -10.92 -5.47
CA ASN A 71 2.53 -10.73 -5.30
C ASN A 71 2.91 -9.30 -4.88
N VAL A 72 2.09 -8.30 -5.21
CA VAL A 72 2.27 -6.90 -4.77
C VAL A 72 2.14 -6.78 -3.25
N ASN A 73 1.32 -7.62 -2.62
CA ASN A 73 1.03 -7.56 -1.20
C ASN A 73 2.05 -8.38 -0.38
N THR A 74 2.44 -9.57 -0.88
CA THR A 74 3.26 -10.55 -0.14
C THR A 74 4.69 -10.72 -0.64
N GLY A 75 5.11 -10.04 -1.71
CA GLY A 75 6.44 -10.19 -2.29
C GLY A 75 7.58 -9.96 -1.28
N ASN A 76 8.51 -10.92 -1.19
CA ASN A 76 9.69 -10.85 -0.30
C ASN A 76 10.63 -9.67 -0.64
N LYS A 77 10.53 -9.14 -1.86
CA LYS A 77 11.17 -7.91 -2.31
C LYS A 77 10.14 -7.06 -3.02
N GLY A 78 10.04 -5.79 -2.63
CA GLY A 78 9.13 -4.84 -3.26
C GLY A 78 7.63 -5.10 -3.01
N GLY A 79 7.28 -5.96 -2.05
CA GLY A 79 5.90 -6.13 -1.60
C GLY A 79 5.53 -5.14 -0.48
N ILE A 80 4.24 -4.88 -0.29
CA ILE A 80 3.75 -3.95 0.75
C ILE A 80 4.23 -4.37 2.14
N ILE A 81 4.09 -5.65 2.51
CA ILE A 81 4.52 -6.16 3.82
C ILE A 81 6.03 -5.93 4.01
N HIS A 82 6.82 -6.13 2.96
CA HIS A 82 8.26 -5.88 2.99
C HIS A 82 8.55 -4.39 3.24
N TYR A 83 7.91 -3.48 2.51
CA TYR A 83 8.10 -2.04 2.69
C TYR A 83 7.67 -1.52 4.06
N VAL A 84 6.53 -1.98 4.58
CA VAL A 84 6.06 -1.64 5.93
C VAL A 84 7.04 -2.13 6.99
N THR A 85 7.57 -3.35 6.82
CA THR A 85 8.56 -3.91 7.74
C THR A 85 9.87 -3.12 7.72
N LEU A 86 10.35 -2.73 6.54
CA LEU A 86 11.53 -1.88 6.41
C LEU A 86 11.33 -0.52 7.09
N HIS A 87 10.19 0.14 6.86
CA HIS A 87 9.88 1.41 7.52
C HIS A 87 9.85 1.27 9.03
N SER A 88 9.20 0.24 9.57
CA SER A 88 9.17 -0.02 11.02
C SER A 88 10.57 -0.23 11.60
N LYS A 89 11.45 -0.95 10.89
CA LYS A 89 12.85 -1.15 11.33
C LYS A 89 13.63 0.17 11.34
N LEU A 90 13.45 1.00 10.32
CA LEU A 90 14.10 2.32 10.22
C LEU A 90 13.65 3.25 11.36
N TYR A 91 12.35 3.36 11.63
CA TYR A 91 11.82 4.13 12.77
C TYR A 91 12.36 3.62 14.12
N ARG A 92 12.54 2.30 14.26
CA ARG A 92 13.13 1.71 15.47
C ARG A 92 14.60 2.07 15.62
N THR A 93 15.38 2.16 14.53
CA THR A 93 16.80 2.55 14.59
C THR A 93 17.02 4.04 14.82
N GLU A 94 16.16 4.91 14.28
CA GLU A 94 16.29 6.37 14.48
C GLU A 94 15.91 6.81 15.90
N ASN A 95 15.01 6.07 16.57
CA ASN A 95 14.66 6.27 17.98
C ASN A 95 15.58 5.50 18.96
N LEU A 96 16.51 4.68 18.44
CA LEU A 96 17.60 4.04 19.20
C LEU A 96 18.93 4.77 18.92
N ARG A 97 18.94 6.10 19.07
CA ARG A 97 20.20 6.81 19.32
C ARG A 97 20.52 6.65 20.80
N ILE A 98 21.31 5.61 21.11
CA ILE A 98 22.00 5.50 22.39
C ILE A 98 23.04 6.63 22.40
N TYR A 99 22.92 7.57 23.34
CA TYR A 99 24.02 8.46 23.72
C TYR A 99 25.00 7.69 24.59
#